data_AF-A0ABD2BUC1-F1
#
_entry.id   AF-A0ABD2BUC1-F1
#
_cell.length_a   1.000
_cell.length_b   1.000
_cell.length_c   1.000
_cell.angle_alpha   90.00
_cell.angle_beta   90.00
_cell.angle_gamma   90.00
#
_symmetry.space_group_name_H-M   'P 1'
#
loop_
_entity.id
_entity.type
_entity.pdbx_description
1 polymer ?
#
loop_
_entity_poly.entity_id
_entity_poly.type
_entity_poly.pdbx_seq_one_letter_code
_entity_poly.pdbx_strand_id
1 'polypeptide(L)'
;MDLEIFTLTEDFEELSPRVDLEIFALTEDFENLSPRVDLEIFALAEDFENLSPRMDLEIFAFAEDFENLSPRMDLEIFALPENFENIYLHEWT
;
A
#
# COMPACT_ATOMS: atom_id res chain seq x y z
N MET A 1 -12.78 -2.29 13.83
CA MET A 1 -12.67 -3.76 13.68
C MET A 1 -11.90 -3.86 12.42
N ASP A 2 -10.62 -4.04 12.60
CA ASP A 2 -9.63 -3.74 11.59
C ASP A 2 -9.29 -5.07 10.93
N LEU A 3 -8.84 -5.03 9.68
CA LEU A 3 -8.53 -6.23 8.92
C LEU A 3 -7.03 -6.44 8.89
N GLU A 4 -6.58 -7.54 9.47
CA GLU A 4 -5.17 -7.93 9.50
C GLU A 4 -4.97 -9.19 8.66
N ILE A 5 -3.96 -9.18 7.77
CA ILE A 5 -3.66 -10.30 6.86
C ILE A 5 -2.20 -10.71 7.01
N PHE A 6 -1.95 -12.02 7.13
CA PHE A 6 -0.61 -12.61 7.16
C PHE A 6 -0.51 -13.74 6.13
N THR A 7 0.36 -13.59 5.12
CA THR A 7 0.52 -14.59 4.02
C THR A 7 1.95 -14.63 3.49
N LEU A 8 2.28 -15.62 2.67
CA LEU A 8 3.61 -15.80 2.06
C LEU A 8 3.57 -16.08 0.55
N THR A 9 2.40 -16.09 -0.09
CA THR A 9 2.27 -16.55 -1.49
C THR A 9 1.06 -15.99 -2.26
N GLU A 10 0.27 -15.09 -1.68
CA GLU A 10 -0.92 -14.54 -2.38
C GLU A 10 -0.67 -13.06 -2.65
N ASP A 11 -0.72 -12.70 -3.94
CA ASP A 11 -0.71 -11.32 -4.37
C ASP A 11 -2.01 -10.64 -3.96
N PHE A 12 -1.91 -9.34 -3.72
CA PHE A 12 -3.02 -8.55 -3.28
C PHE A 12 -3.55 -7.73 -4.43
N GLU A 13 -4.69 -8.14 -4.96
CA GLU A 13 -5.38 -7.43 -6.04
C GLU A 13 -6.77 -6.97 -5.59
N GLU A 14 -7.14 -5.74 -5.98
CA GLU A 14 -8.50 -5.20 -5.90
C GLU A 14 -9.14 -5.20 -4.48
N LEU A 15 -8.34 -5.04 -3.41
CA LEU A 15 -8.90 -4.94 -2.05
C LEU A 15 -9.41 -3.53 -1.73
N SER A 16 -10.62 -3.44 -1.20
CA SER A 16 -11.20 -2.16 -0.77
C SER A 16 -12.03 -2.29 0.52
N PRO A 17 -11.42 -2.70 1.65
CA PRO A 17 -12.16 -2.82 2.90
C PRO A 17 -12.67 -1.45 3.38
N ARG A 18 -13.72 -1.49 4.20
CA ARG A 18 -14.32 -0.27 4.77
C ARG A 18 -13.70 0.14 6.12
N VAL A 19 -12.62 -0.52 6.48
CA VAL A 19 -11.89 -0.46 7.75
C VAL A 19 -10.41 -0.44 7.41
N ASP A 20 -9.60 -0.20 8.43
CA ASP A 20 -8.14 -0.19 8.35
C ASP A 20 -7.66 -1.57 7.87
N LEU A 21 -6.66 -1.56 7.00
CA LEU A 21 -6.06 -2.75 6.43
C LEU A 21 -4.58 -2.79 6.77
N GLU A 22 -4.20 -3.80 7.55
CA GLU A 22 -2.80 -4.08 7.89
C GLU A 22 -2.39 -5.40 7.21
N ILE A 23 -1.31 -5.37 6.43
CA ILE A 23 -0.82 -6.54 5.71
C ILE A 23 0.63 -6.82 6.07
N PHE A 24 0.89 -8.07 6.45
CA PHE A 24 2.23 -8.64 6.54
C PHE A 24 2.40 -9.75 5.51
N ALA A 25 3.27 -9.57 4.52
CA ALA A 25 3.39 -10.53 3.43
C ALA A 25 4.79 -10.73 2.86
N LEU A 26 5.00 -11.93 2.31
CA LEU A 26 5.96 -12.17 1.24
C LEU A 26 5.14 -12.48 0.00
N THR A 27 5.25 -11.68 -1.05
CA THR A 27 4.46 -11.86 -2.28
C THR A 27 5.20 -11.30 -3.50
N GLU A 28 4.65 -11.44 -4.70
CA GLU A 28 5.15 -10.71 -5.86
C GLU A 28 4.60 -9.28 -5.78
N ASP A 29 3.28 -9.07 -5.84
CA ASP A 29 2.74 -7.72 -6.04
C ASP A 29 1.62 -7.27 -5.11
N PHE A 30 1.51 -5.95 -4.95
CA PHE A 30 0.40 -5.23 -4.33
C PHE A 30 -0.26 -4.28 -5.32
N GLU A 31 -1.46 -4.62 -5.80
CA GLU A 31 -2.17 -3.85 -6.82
C GLU A 31 -3.57 -3.41 -6.40
N ASN A 32 -3.92 -2.17 -6.72
CA ASN A 32 -5.29 -1.65 -6.68
C ASN A 32 -5.94 -1.70 -5.29
N LEU A 33 -5.16 -1.45 -4.22
CA LEU A 33 -5.71 -1.40 -2.86
C LEU A 33 -6.23 -0.01 -2.50
N SER A 34 -7.47 0.06 -2.03
CA SER A 34 -8.14 1.33 -1.71
C SER A 34 -9.05 1.21 -0.48
N PRO A 35 -8.48 0.94 0.71
CA PRO A 35 -9.27 0.92 1.93
C PRO A 35 -9.88 2.30 2.19
N ARG A 36 -11.06 2.31 2.83
CA ARG A 36 -11.77 3.56 3.13
C ARG A 36 -11.20 4.34 4.31
N VAL A 37 -10.18 3.80 4.97
CA VAL A 37 -9.50 4.42 6.09
C VAL A 37 -8.00 4.40 5.79
N ASP A 38 -7.22 3.59 6.52
CA ASP A 38 -5.77 3.53 6.43
C ASP A 38 -5.30 2.22 5.78
N LEU A 39 -4.11 2.26 5.20
CA LEU A 39 -3.39 1.11 4.67
C LEU A 39 -1.98 1.08 5.25
N GLU A 40 -1.67 0.01 5.98
CA GLU A 40 -0.33 -0.28 6.48
C GLU A 40 0.17 -1.59 5.85
N ILE A 41 1.36 -1.56 5.25
CA ILE A 41 1.96 -2.74 4.63
C ILE A 41 3.39 -2.94 5.12
N PHE A 42 3.67 -4.16 5.61
CA PHE A 42 5.01 -4.67 5.84
C PHE A 42 5.27 -5.85 4.90
N ALA A 43 6.18 -5.70 3.92
CA ALA A 43 6.38 -6.75 2.93
C ALA A 43 7.78 -6.89 2.35
N LEU A 44 8.04 -8.09 1.81
CA LEU A 44 8.99 -8.28 0.72
C LEU A 44 8.15 -8.57 -0.53
N ALA A 45 8.23 -7.67 -1.51
CA ALA A 45 7.45 -7.67 -2.74
C ALA A 45 8.35 -7.25 -3.91
N GLU A 46 7.93 -7.48 -5.15
CA GLU A 46 8.50 -6.83 -6.33
C GLU A 46 7.91 -5.42 -6.43
N ASP A 47 6.58 -5.30 -6.61
CA ASP A 47 5.97 -4.00 -6.93
C ASP A 47 4.77 -3.59 -6.06
N PHE A 48 4.58 -2.27 -5.96
CA PHE A 48 3.43 -1.62 -5.33
C PHE A 48 2.75 -0.65 -6.30
N GLU A 49 1.53 -0.98 -6.73
CA GLU A 49 0.82 -0.21 -7.73
C GLU A 49 -0.61 0.20 -7.30
N ASN A 50 -0.99 1.43 -7.63
CA ASN A 50 -2.37 1.93 -7.54
C ASN A 50 -2.96 1.87 -6.11
N LEU A 51 -2.16 2.22 -5.10
CA LEU A 51 -2.61 2.28 -3.72
C LEU A 51 -3.20 3.65 -3.38
N SER A 52 -4.46 3.67 -2.95
CA SER A 52 -5.22 4.90 -2.72
C SER A 52 -6.13 4.83 -1.49
N PRO A 53 -5.56 4.67 -0.28
CA PRO A 53 -6.35 4.77 0.95
C PRO A 53 -6.96 6.17 1.09
N ARG A 54 -8.10 6.25 1.77
CA ARG A 54 -8.82 7.52 1.97
C ARG A 54 -8.23 8.41 3.05
N MET A 55 -7.38 7.88 3.90
CA MET A 55 -6.67 8.63 4.92
C MET A 55 -5.19 8.43 4.66
N ASP A 56 -4.53 7.51 5.36
CA ASP A 56 -3.07 7.39 5.36
C ASP A 56 -2.57 6.12 4.65
N LEU A 57 -1.37 6.20 4.09
CA LEU A 57 -0.62 5.08 3.52
C LEU A 57 0.76 4.99 4.18
N GLU A 58 1.03 3.88 4.87
CA GLU A 58 2.36 3.55 5.38
C GLU A 58 2.86 2.24 4.77
N ILE A 59 4.08 2.28 4.21
CA ILE A 59 4.72 1.10 3.62
C ILE A 59 6.13 0.93 4.17
N PHE A 60 6.39 -0.25 4.75
CA PHE A 60 7.72 -0.74 5.06
C PHE A 60 8.02 -1.94 4.16
N ALA A 61 8.92 -1.78 3.19
CA ALA A 61 9.13 -2.83 2.20
C ALA A 61 10.57 -3.05 1.77
N PHE A 62 10.83 -4.24 1.24
CA PHE A 62 11.87 -4.43 0.25
C PHE A 62 11.16 -4.70 -1.08
N ALA A 63 11.27 -3.77 -2.03
CA ALA A 63 10.54 -3.73 -3.30
C ALA A 63 11.33 -2.95 -4.34
N GLU A 64 11.11 -3.24 -5.62
CA GLU A 64 11.79 -2.62 -6.75
C GLU A 64 11.08 -1.33 -7.19
N ASP A 65 9.76 -1.37 -7.40
CA ASP A 65 9.00 -0.22 -7.89
C ASP A 65 7.79 0.17 -7.01
N PHE A 66 7.50 1.47 -7.00
CA PHE A 66 6.30 2.06 -6.41
C PHE A 66 5.64 2.99 -7.42
N GLU A 67 4.41 2.67 -7.85
CA GLU A 67 3.67 3.44 -8.83
C GLU A 67 2.25 3.84 -8.34
N ASN A 68 1.83 5.05 -8.68
CA ASN A 68 0.44 5.50 -8.54
C ASN A 68 -0.09 5.48 -7.10
N LEU A 69 0.76 5.88 -6.14
CA LEU A 69 0.37 6.00 -4.73
C LEU A 69 -0.29 7.34 -4.45
N SER A 70 -1.49 7.31 -3.86
CA SER A 70 -2.33 8.49 -3.68
C SER A 70 -3.18 8.50 -2.40
N PRO A 71 -2.56 8.49 -1.20
CA PRO A 71 -3.30 8.75 0.03
C PRO A 71 -3.82 10.19 0.07
N ARG A 72 -4.83 10.43 0.92
CA ARG A 72 -5.43 11.76 1.05
C ARG A 72 -4.83 12.61 2.15
N MET A 73 -4.29 11.99 3.19
CA MET A 73 -3.74 12.69 4.33
C MET A 73 -2.23 12.57 4.29
N ASP A 74 -1.67 11.43 4.71
CA ASP A 74 -0.21 11.25 4.78
C ASP A 74 0.29 10.04 3.98
N LEU A 75 1.56 10.11 3.55
CA LEU A 75 2.30 9.05 2.89
C LEU A 75 3.65 8.87 3.58
N GLU A 76 3.90 7.69 4.14
CA GLU A 76 5.20 7.29 4.65
C GLU A 76 5.66 6.00 3.95
N ILE A 77 6.87 6.04 3.39
CA ILE A 77 7.48 4.89 2.72
C ILE A 77 8.90 4.73 3.24
N PHE A 78 9.22 3.51 3.67
CA PHE A 78 10.57 3.06 3.98
C PHE A 78 10.88 1.84 3.12
N ALA A 79 11.68 2.00 2.06
CA ALA A 79 11.90 0.95 1.07
C ALA A 79 13.35 0.79 0.58
N LEU A 80 13.65 -0.38 0.00
CA LEU A 80 14.91 -0.70 -0.70
C LEU A 80 14.65 -1.79 -1.76
N PRO A 81 15.20 -1.72 -2.99
CA PRO A 81 15.77 -0.57 -3.70
C PRO A 81 14.70 0.33 -4.36
N GLU A 82 14.86 1.65 -4.33
CA GLU A 82 13.75 2.57 -4.58
C GLU A 82 13.67 3.17 -6.00
N ASN A 83 12.65 2.78 -6.77
CA ASN A 83 12.13 3.59 -7.88
C ASN A 83 10.69 4.04 -7.57
N PHE A 84 10.39 5.31 -7.83
CA PHE A 84 9.12 5.95 -7.49
C PHE A 84 8.56 6.70 -8.69
N GLU A 85 7.35 6.35 -9.10
CA GLU A 85 6.63 6.99 -10.19
C GLU A 85 5.20 7.35 -9.75
N ASN A 86 4.70 8.51 -10.22
CA ASN A 86 3.32 8.91 -10.01
C ASN A 86 2.84 8.95 -8.53
N ILE A 87 3.68 9.47 -7.63
CA ILE A 87 3.36 9.62 -6.20
C ILE A 87 2.74 11.00 -5.95
N TYR A 88 1.49 11.04 -5.44
CA TYR A 88 0.77 12.29 -5.23
C TYR A 88 0.00 12.30 -3.91
N LEU A 89 0.13 13.38 -3.13
CA LEU A 89 -0.78 13.65 -2.01
C LEU A 89 -1.97 14.45 -2.53
N HIS A 90 -3.19 14.01 -2.22
CA HIS A 90 -4.37 14.79 -2.56
C HIS A 90 -4.50 16.00 -1.63
N GLU A 91 -4.05 17.18 -2.08
CA GLU A 91 -4.33 18.43 -1.37
C GLU A 91 -5.83 18.78 -1.42
N TRP A 92 -6.41 19.11 -0.27
CA TRP A 92 -7.80 19.50 -0.13
C TRP A 92 -8.12 20.75 -0.97
N THR A 93 -9.14 20.68 -1.82
CA THR A 93 -9.88 21.86 -2.33
C THR A 93 -11.30 21.87 -1.80
#